data_AF-A0A6P6GC50-F1
#
_entry.id   AF-A0A6P6GC50-F1
#
_cell.length_a   1.000
_cell.length_b   1.000
_cell.length_c   1.000
_cell.angle_alpha   90.00
_cell.angle_beta   90.00
_cell.angle_gamma   90.00
#
_symmetry.space_group_name_H-M   'P 1'
#
loop_
_entity.id
_entity.type
_entity.pdbx_description
1 polymer ?
#
loop_
_entity_poly.entity_id
_entity_poly.type
_entity_poly.pdbx_seq_one_letter_code
_entity_poly.pdbx_strand_id
1 'polypeptide(L)'
;MPWLQLLLECEEEIPYGARAFKCTDCSNSLCSFYLHPHCVRKPKETEYPFHPNHPLTTLLQMPPIDESEKLQCIACCRRIDNVFLLHCTESECSNINLDIGCVFRKPAVKYQRHDHPLVYFEKIYLHGARCSVCNLLCDENLFRCYACNFNIHPECLLKPLKIIFDDHVHPLTLTSLLIEKEEQNGYYCDNCDEITDPLADVYWCKHENCWFGAHIDCIPQERITEVVEASSPQILEENLAASLTKLMLRD
;
A
#
# COMPACT_ATOMS: atom_id res chain seq x y z
N MET A 1 -15.62 -2.64 -7.15
CA MET A 1 -15.60 -3.25 -5.81
C MET A 1 -16.75 -2.66 -5.02
N PRO A 2 -17.82 -3.43 -4.72
CA PRO A 2 -19.06 -2.92 -4.13
C PRO A 2 -18.89 -2.24 -2.75
N TRP A 3 -17.80 -2.50 -2.03
CA TRP A 3 -17.57 -1.97 -0.69
C TRP A 3 -17.14 -0.50 -0.62
N LEU A 4 -16.53 0.05 -1.68
CA LEU A 4 -16.28 1.51 -1.76
C LEU A 4 -17.57 2.31 -1.96
N GLN A 5 -18.64 1.63 -2.37
CA GLN A 5 -19.97 2.20 -2.58
C GLN A 5 -20.77 2.30 -1.26
N LEU A 6 -20.37 1.56 -0.22
CA LEU A 6 -21.08 1.47 1.07
C LEU A 6 -20.79 2.61 2.05
N LEU A 7 -19.76 3.43 1.80
CA LEU A 7 -19.42 4.59 2.64
C LEU A 7 -19.93 5.93 2.08
N LEU A 8 -20.44 5.92 0.85
CA LEU A 8 -20.92 7.10 0.09
C LEU A 8 -22.45 7.09 -0.11
N GLU A 9 -23.22 6.47 0.77
CA GLU A 9 -24.69 6.38 0.57
C GLU A 9 -25.45 7.68 0.88
N CYS A 10 -24.80 8.70 1.44
CA CYS A 10 -25.47 9.99 1.66
C CYS A 10 -25.23 10.91 0.47
N GLU A 11 -26.08 10.76 -0.54
CA GLU A 11 -26.18 11.67 -1.70
C GLU A 11 -26.91 12.99 -1.34
N GLU A 12 -27.21 13.22 -0.06
CA GLU A 12 -27.83 14.46 0.38
C GLU A 12 -26.80 15.61 0.37
N GLU A 13 -27.19 16.76 -0.18
CA GLU A 13 -26.38 17.97 -0.06
C GLU A 13 -26.39 18.45 1.40
N ILE A 14 -25.22 18.82 1.93
CA ILE A 14 -25.13 19.49 3.24
C ILE A 14 -25.78 20.86 3.10
N PRO A 15 -26.92 21.13 3.78
CA PRO A 15 -27.63 22.39 3.60
C PRO A 15 -26.77 23.58 4.04
N TYR A 16 -26.92 24.72 3.38
CA TYR A 16 -26.22 25.95 3.75
C TYR A 16 -26.51 26.32 5.22
N GLY A 17 -25.45 26.46 6.03
CA GLY A 17 -25.55 26.73 7.47
C GLY A 17 -25.71 25.49 8.36
N ALA A 18 -25.79 24.28 7.80
CA ALA A 18 -25.77 23.05 8.57
C ALA A 18 -24.39 22.75 9.16
N ARG A 19 -24.36 22.04 10.29
CA ARG A 19 -23.11 21.58 10.91
C ARG A 19 -22.59 20.38 10.12
N ALA A 20 -21.30 20.40 9.77
CA ALA A 20 -20.60 19.30 9.11
C ALA A 20 -19.20 19.15 9.72
N PHE A 21 -18.66 17.93 9.64
CA PHE A 21 -17.25 17.69 9.90
C PHE A 21 -16.48 17.88 8.61
N LYS A 22 -15.37 18.60 8.66
CA LYS A 22 -14.47 18.81 7.52
C LYS A 22 -13.13 18.17 7.87
N CYS A 23 -12.53 17.46 6.94
CA CYS A 23 -11.13 17.05 7.11
C CYS A 23 -10.21 18.28 7.09
N THR A 24 -9.45 18.48 8.17
CA THR A 24 -8.50 19.61 8.32
C THR A 24 -7.03 19.19 8.24
N ASP A 25 -6.72 17.90 8.41
CA ASP A 25 -5.35 17.39 8.60
C ASP A 25 -4.73 16.75 7.36
N CYS A 26 -5.41 16.82 6.23
CA CYS A 26 -4.81 16.44 4.96
C CYS A 26 -4.12 17.65 4.35
N SER A 27 -2.79 17.70 4.42
CA SER A 27 -1.90 18.63 3.69
C SER A 27 -2.01 18.51 2.14
N ASN A 28 -3.00 17.79 1.63
CA ASN A 28 -3.16 17.42 0.23
C ASN A 28 -4.63 17.67 -0.21
N SER A 29 -4.79 18.24 -1.40
CA SER A 29 -6.06 18.53 -2.08
C SER A 29 -6.91 17.29 -2.41
N LEU A 30 -6.38 16.07 -2.24
CA LEU A 30 -7.08 14.81 -2.51
C LEU A 30 -8.04 14.34 -1.39
N CYS A 31 -8.13 15.11 -0.30
CA CYS A 31 -8.84 14.73 0.93
C CYS A 31 -9.75 15.86 1.44
N SER A 32 -10.38 16.59 0.51
CA SER A 32 -11.37 17.63 0.82
C SER A 32 -12.78 17.03 0.87
N PHE A 33 -13.12 16.35 1.96
CA PHE A 33 -14.47 15.85 2.18
C PHE A 33 -15.15 16.54 3.37
N TYR A 34 -16.47 16.55 3.32
CA TYR A 34 -17.35 16.98 4.39
C TYR A 34 -18.25 15.80 4.78
N LEU A 35 -18.44 15.58 6.07
CA LEU A 35 -19.31 14.52 6.58
C LEU A 35 -20.47 15.12 7.35
N HIS A 36 -21.69 14.63 7.08
CA HIS A 36 -22.82 14.90 7.96
C HIS A 36 -22.55 14.32 9.35
N PRO A 37 -22.93 15.03 10.43
CA PRO A 37 -22.80 14.51 11.78
C PRO A 37 -23.56 13.20 12.01
N HIS A 38 -24.62 12.94 11.25
CA HIS A 38 -25.36 11.67 11.32
C HIS A 38 -24.68 10.53 10.54
N CYS A 39 -24.05 10.83 9.40
CA CYS A 39 -23.30 9.83 8.62
C CYS A 39 -22.10 9.27 9.40
N VAL A 40 -21.45 10.10 10.21
CA VAL A 40 -20.35 9.65 11.10
C VAL A 40 -20.86 8.69 12.19
N ARG A 41 -22.08 8.89 12.67
CA ARG A 41 -22.69 8.10 13.77
C ARG A 41 -23.30 6.78 13.31
N LYS A 42 -23.36 6.55 12.00
CA LYS A 42 -23.79 5.30 11.40
C LYS A 42 -22.75 4.87 10.36
N PRO A 43 -21.59 4.31 10.77
CA PRO A 43 -21.15 3.19 9.97
C PRO A 43 -22.31 2.20 10.07
N LYS A 44 -23.07 2.00 8.98
CA LYS A 44 -23.89 0.79 8.93
C LYS A 44 -22.94 -0.36 9.23
N GLU A 45 -23.43 -1.36 9.96
CA GLU A 45 -22.77 -2.64 10.15
C GLU A 45 -22.45 -3.22 8.76
N THR A 46 -21.36 -2.78 8.18
CA THR A 46 -20.92 -3.17 6.84
C THR A 46 -19.77 -4.09 7.09
N GLU A 47 -19.89 -5.30 6.57
CA GLU A 47 -18.80 -6.27 6.41
C GLU A 47 -17.61 -5.53 5.83
N TYR A 48 -16.71 -5.07 6.71
CA TYR A 48 -15.49 -4.43 6.28
C TYR A 48 -14.69 -5.56 5.64
N PRO A 49 -14.43 -5.54 4.33
CA PRO A 49 -13.91 -6.72 3.62
C PRO A 49 -12.56 -7.19 4.17
N PHE A 50 -11.89 -6.32 4.91
CA PHE A 50 -10.57 -6.51 5.50
C PHE A 50 -10.62 -6.87 6.99
N HIS A 51 -11.81 -6.81 7.56
CA HIS A 51 -12.11 -7.36 8.88
C HIS A 51 -13.51 -7.99 8.86
N PRO A 52 -13.74 -9.00 8.00
CA PRO A 52 -15.09 -9.49 7.72
C PRO A 52 -15.73 -10.20 8.93
N ASN A 53 -14.90 -10.67 9.86
CA ASN A 53 -15.35 -11.42 11.03
C ASN A 53 -15.91 -10.53 12.12
N HIS A 54 -15.48 -9.25 12.22
CA HIS A 54 -15.97 -8.36 13.27
C HIS A 54 -16.35 -6.98 12.71
N PRO A 55 -17.51 -6.43 13.09
CA PRO A 55 -17.93 -5.10 12.67
C PRO A 55 -17.01 -4.04 13.29
N LEU A 56 -16.69 -3.01 12.50
CA LEU A 56 -15.99 -1.84 13.03
C LEU A 56 -17.00 -0.84 13.59
N THR A 57 -16.72 -0.34 14.80
CA THR A 57 -17.54 0.66 15.48
C THR A 57 -16.89 2.02 15.37
N THR A 58 -17.68 3.05 15.03
CA THR A 58 -17.21 4.44 15.17
C THR A 58 -17.14 4.80 16.64
N LEU A 59 -15.95 5.15 17.10
CA LEU A 59 -15.83 5.80 18.41
C LEU A 59 -16.27 7.25 18.29
N LEU A 60 -16.96 7.76 19.31
CA LEU A 60 -17.31 9.19 19.42
C LEU A 60 -16.67 9.82 20.67
N GLN A 61 -15.90 9.01 21.40
CA GLN A 61 -15.15 9.36 22.60
C GLN A 61 -13.85 8.56 22.57
N MET A 62 -12.73 9.18 22.95
CA MET A 62 -11.46 8.47 23.04
C MET A 62 -11.55 7.45 24.18
N PRO A 63 -11.06 6.22 23.99
CA PRO A 63 -10.90 5.30 25.10
C PRO A 63 -9.93 5.91 26.13
N PRO A 64 -10.02 5.54 27.42
CA PRO A 64 -9.02 5.91 28.41
C PRO A 64 -7.70 5.22 28.04
N ILE A 65 -6.90 5.93 27.26
CA ILE A 65 -5.61 5.46 26.78
C ILE A 65 -4.60 5.68 27.89
N ASP A 66 -3.95 4.61 28.34
CA ASP A 66 -2.74 4.72 29.14
C ASP A 66 -1.69 5.48 28.31
N GLU A 67 -0.96 6.43 28.90
CA GLU A 67 -0.11 7.40 28.17
C GLU A 67 0.96 6.74 27.24
N SER A 68 1.16 5.43 27.39
CA SER A 68 2.07 4.59 26.61
C SER A 68 1.51 4.02 25.30
N GLU A 69 0.20 3.83 25.12
CA GLU A 69 -0.39 3.19 23.93
C GLU A 69 -1.06 4.20 22.98
N LYS A 70 -0.26 4.79 22.09
CA LYS A 70 -0.77 5.71 21.07
C LYS A 70 -1.60 4.93 20.04
N LEU A 71 -2.91 5.22 19.92
CA LEU A 71 -3.75 4.71 18.82
C LEU A 71 -3.14 5.06 17.47
N GLN A 72 -2.96 4.07 16.59
CA GLN A 72 -2.40 4.25 15.26
C GLN A 72 -3.38 3.78 14.18
N CYS A 73 -3.49 4.54 13.11
CA CYS A 73 -4.32 4.16 11.97
C CYS A 73 -3.64 3.05 11.15
N ILE A 74 -4.25 1.89 10.96
CA ILE A 74 -3.65 0.79 10.16
C ILE A 74 -3.42 1.16 8.68
N ALA A 75 -4.18 2.14 8.18
CA ALA A 75 -4.12 2.58 6.80
C ALA A 75 -2.92 3.49 6.55
N CYS A 76 -2.65 4.44 7.46
CA CYS A 76 -1.61 5.44 7.28
C CYS A 76 -0.52 5.43 8.37
N CYS A 77 -0.53 4.47 9.29
CA CYS A 77 0.25 4.32 10.54
C CYS A 77 0.57 5.61 11.33
N ARG A 78 -0.16 6.70 11.06
CA ARG A 78 -0.09 7.92 11.87
C ARG A 78 -0.89 7.71 13.13
N ARG A 79 -0.45 8.41 14.17
CA ARG A 79 -1.18 8.52 15.43
C ARG A 79 -2.55 9.12 15.17
N ILE A 80 -3.57 8.56 15.80
CA ILE A 80 -4.92 9.09 15.82
C ILE A 80 -5.10 9.87 17.13
N ASP A 81 -5.22 11.18 17.02
CA ASP A 81 -5.38 12.11 18.15
C ASP A 81 -6.80 12.69 18.25
N ASN A 82 -7.74 12.15 17.47
CA ASN A 82 -9.11 12.62 17.40
C ASN A 82 -10.10 11.46 17.57
N VAL A 83 -11.35 11.81 17.89
CA VAL A 83 -12.41 10.83 18.13
C VAL A 83 -13.01 10.25 16.87
N PHE A 84 -12.63 10.69 15.67
CA PHE A 84 -13.24 10.25 14.41
C PHE A 84 -12.49 9.05 13.83
N LEU A 85 -12.67 7.88 14.44
CA LEU A 85 -12.04 6.64 14.02
C LEU A 85 -13.02 5.46 14.03
N LEU A 86 -12.75 4.48 13.17
CA LEU A 86 -13.35 3.14 13.21
C LEU A 86 -12.42 2.20 13.97
N HIS A 87 -12.97 1.44 14.90
CA HIS A 87 -12.23 0.52 15.77
C HIS A 87 -12.94 -0.82 15.87
N CYS A 88 -12.18 -1.91 15.90
CA CYS A 88 -12.72 -3.22 16.26
C CYS A 88 -12.74 -3.39 17.79
N THR A 89 -13.91 -3.63 18.36
CA THR A 89 -14.09 -3.79 19.81
C THR A 89 -13.63 -5.14 20.36
N GLU A 90 -13.32 -6.09 19.48
CA GLU A 90 -12.84 -7.41 19.88
C GLU A 90 -11.39 -7.35 20.36
N SER A 91 -11.11 -8.05 21.45
CA SER A 91 -9.84 -7.95 22.19
C SER A 91 -8.61 -8.37 21.38
N GLU A 92 -8.78 -9.35 20.50
CA GLU A 92 -7.78 -9.88 19.58
C GLU A 92 -7.48 -8.94 18.39
N CYS A 93 -8.30 -7.89 18.23
CA CYS A 93 -8.24 -6.92 17.13
C CYS A 93 -8.02 -5.48 17.63
N SER A 94 -7.47 -5.32 18.83
CA SER A 94 -7.26 -4.02 19.49
C SER A 94 -6.38 -3.05 18.67
N ASN A 95 -5.57 -3.56 17.75
CA ASN A 95 -4.75 -2.77 16.84
C ASN A 95 -5.48 -2.30 15.56
N ILE A 96 -6.70 -2.77 15.30
CA ILE A 96 -7.49 -2.40 14.12
C ILE A 96 -8.19 -1.07 14.41
N ASN A 97 -7.48 0.01 14.11
CA ASN A 97 -7.97 1.37 14.21
C ASN A 97 -7.81 2.07 12.85
N LEU A 98 -8.85 2.71 12.34
CA LEU A 98 -8.80 3.48 11.10
C LEU A 98 -9.26 4.91 11.34
N ASP A 99 -8.39 5.86 11.04
CA ASP A 99 -8.78 7.26 10.91
C ASP A 99 -9.85 7.40 9.82
N ILE A 100 -10.91 8.14 10.11
CA ILE A 100 -12.03 8.30 9.19
C ILE A 100 -11.60 8.89 7.85
N GLY A 101 -10.61 9.78 7.83
CA GLY A 101 -10.08 10.34 6.59
C GLY A 101 -9.37 9.30 5.73
N CYS A 102 -8.78 8.29 6.34
CA CYS A 102 -8.18 7.17 5.62
C CYS A 102 -9.20 6.16 5.11
N VAL A 103 -10.33 6.00 5.82
CA VAL A 103 -11.48 5.18 5.35
C VAL A 103 -12.03 5.72 4.02
N PHE A 104 -12.08 7.04 3.88
CA PHE A 104 -12.61 7.70 2.69
C PHE A 104 -11.59 7.88 1.55
N ARG A 105 -10.35 7.42 1.72
CA ARG A 105 -9.36 7.48 0.63
C ARG A 105 -9.76 6.53 -0.50
N LYS A 106 -9.77 7.06 -1.72
CA LYS A 106 -10.05 6.28 -2.91
C LYS A 106 -8.85 5.40 -3.26
N PRO A 107 -9.07 4.19 -3.80
CA PRO A 107 -8.02 3.44 -4.43
C PRO A 107 -7.43 4.22 -5.60
N ALA A 108 -6.12 4.13 -5.70
CA ALA A 108 -5.33 4.83 -6.69
C ALA A 108 -4.95 3.93 -7.86
N VAL A 109 -4.60 2.66 -7.59
CA VAL A 109 -4.04 1.73 -8.59
C VAL A 109 -4.53 0.31 -8.36
N LYS A 110 -4.74 -0.47 -9.43
CA LYS A 110 -4.71 -1.94 -9.36
C LYS A 110 -3.37 -2.44 -9.87
N TYR A 111 -2.72 -3.29 -9.08
CA TYR A 111 -1.41 -3.84 -9.40
C TYR A 111 -1.53 -5.32 -9.78
N GLN A 112 -0.97 -5.73 -10.91
CA GLN A 112 -1.18 -7.10 -11.43
C GLN A 112 -0.65 -8.22 -10.53
N ARG A 113 0.29 -7.91 -9.62
CA ARG A 113 0.82 -8.87 -8.61
C ARG A 113 0.13 -8.75 -7.25
N HIS A 114 -0.98 -8.02 -7.14
CA HIS A 114 -1.77 -7.93 -5.91
C HIS A 114 -3.27 -7.75 -6.20
N ASP A 115 -4.10 -8.64 -5.64
CA ASP A 115 -5.53 -8.71 -5.97
C ASP A 115 -6.35 -7.48 -5.55
N HIS A 116 -5.92 -6.79 -4.48
CA HIS A 116 -6.63 -5.62 -3.98
C HIS A 116 -6.12 -4.32 -4.60
N PRO A 117 -7.02 -3.36 -4.88
CA PRO A 117 -6.61 -2.01 -5.23
C PRO A 117 -5.77 -1.37 -4.11
N LEU A 118 -4.73 -0.64 -4.49
CA LEU A 118 -3.82 0.05 -3.59
C LEU A 118 -4.24 1.52 -3.44
N VAL A 119 -4.14 2.04 -2.22
CA VAL A 119 -4.34 3.46 -1.89
C VAL A 119 -2.99 4.16 -1.87
N TYR A 120 -2.92 5.36 -2.43
CA TYR A 120 -1.70 6.18 -2.40
C TYR A 120 -1.61 6.99 -1.11
N PHE A 121 -0.41 6.99 -0.54
CA PHE A 121 -0.06 7.72 0.67
C PHE A 121 1.21 8.53 0.42
N GLU A 122 1.15 9.84 0.69
CA GLU A 122 2.27 10.76 0.49
C GLU A 122 2.95 11.06 1.83
N LYS A 123 4.29 11.02 1.86
CA LYS A 123 5.14 11.41 3.01
C LYS A 123 4.67 10.81 4.33
N ILE A 124 4.47 9.50 4.32
CA ILE A 124 4.08 8.83 5.54
C ILE A 124 5.32 8.16 6.12
N TYR A 125 5.78 8.71 7.24
CA TYR A 125 6.74 8.05 8.11
C TYR A 125 6.03 6.88 8.81
N LEU A 126 5.76 5.82 8.05
CA LEU A 126 5.24 4.58 8.57
C LEU A 126 6.39 3.92 9.34
N HIS A 127 6.36 3.94 10.66
CA HIS A 127 7.33 3.22 11.47
C HIS A 127 7.28 1.71 11.15
N GLY A 128 8.15 1.25 10.26
CA GLY A 128 8.35 -0.17 9.94
C GLY A 128 7.58 -0.74 8.76
N ALA A 129 6.85 0.05 7.94
CA ALA A 129 6.26 -0.50 6.72
C ALA A 129 7.35 -0.84 5.70
N ARG A 130 7.38 -2.08 5.21
CA ARG A 130 8.36 -2.57 4.24
C ARG A 130 7.69 -2.85 2.90
N CYS A 131 8.42 -2.54 1.83
CA CYS A 131 7.98 -2.80 0.47
C CYS A 131 7.96 -4.30 0.19
N SER A 132 6.86 -4.80 -0.36
CA SER A 132 6.63 -6.19 -0.73
C SER A 132 7.45 -6.63 -1.95
N VAL A 133 8.26 -5.75 -2.54
CA VAL A 133 9.16 -6.05 -3.66
C VAL A 133 10.62 -5.98 -3.21
N CYS A 134 11.12 -4.84 -2.74
CA CYS A 134 12.54 -4.73 -2.37
C CYS A 134 12.84 -4.99 -0.88
N ASN A 135 11.81 -5.22 -0.05
CA ASN A 135 11.88 -5.35 1.40
C ASN A 135 12.56 -4.18 2.16
N LEU A 136 12.79 -3.05 1.49
CA LEU A 136 13.25 -1.82 2.12
C LEU A 136 12.08 -1.05 2.76
N LEU A 137 12.41 -0.15 3.68
CA LEU A 137 11.42 0.69 4.36
C LEU A 137 10.72 1.65 3.39
N CYS A 138 9.41 1.82 3.55
CA CYS A 138 8.59 2.79 2.85
C CYS A 138 8.53 4.11 3.66
N ASP A 139 9.64 4.86 3.67
CA ASP A 139 9.78 6.07 4.49
C ASP A 139 9.22 7.36 3.84
N GLU A 140 8.78 7.27 2.58
CA GLU A 140 8.23 8.41 1.82
C GLU A 140 6.80 8.15 1.30
N ASN A 141 6.66 8.09 -0.03
CA ASN A 141 5.42 7.84 -0.74
C ASN A 141 5.29 6.33 -0.95
N LEU A 142 4.07 5.80 -0.83
CA LEU A 142 3.82 4.40 -1.13
C LEU A 142 2.39 4.16 -1.62
N PHE A 143 2.24 3.01 -2.28
CA PHE A 143 0.95 2.39 -2.52
C PHE A 143 0.73 1.29 -1.49
N ARG A 144 -0.41 1.34 -0.80
CA ARG A 144 -0.72 0.43 0.30
C ARG A 144 -2.07 -0.22 0.12
N CYS A 145 -2.10 -1.53 0.28
CA CYS A 145 -3.29 -2.27 0.67
C CYS A 145 -3.13 -2.61 2.16
N TYR A 146 -3.76 -1.80 3.00
CA TYR A 146 -3.66 -1.96 4.45
C TYR A 146 -4.34 -3.24 4.95
N ALA A 147 -5.25 -3.82 4.15
CA ALA A 147 -5.88 -5.10 4.42
C ALA A 147 -4.91 -6.28 4.42
N CYS A 148 -4.03 -6.31 3.42
CA CYS A 148 -3.04 -7.34 3.27
C CYS A 148 -1.69 -6.94 3.89
N ASN A 149 -1.61 -5.74 4.47
CA ASN A 149 -0.36 -5.07 4.79
C ASN A 149 0.64 -5.09 3.61
N PHE A 150 0.13 -5.02 2.40
CA PHE A 150 0.94 -4.98 1.18
C PHE A 150 1.32 -3.54 0.91
N ASN A 151 2.62 -3.27 0.84
CA ASN A 151 3.16 -1.93 0.61
C ASN A 151 4.10 -2.00 -0.57
N ILE A 152 4.09 -1.00 -1.44
CA ILE A 152 5.03 -0.97 -2.55
C ILE A 152 5.46 0.47 -2.80
N HIS A 153 6.77 0.65 -2.97
CA HIS A 153 7.31 1.94 -3.42
C HIS A 153 6.78 2.27 -4.82
N PRO A 154 6.55 3.55 -5.14
CA PRO A 154 6.18 3.95 -6.49
C PRO A 154 7.17 3.45 -7.56
N GLU A 155 8.47 3.42 -7.25
CA GLU A 155 9.52 2.93 -8.16
C GLU A 155 9.44 1.41 -8.32
N CYS A 156 9.19 0.67 -7.24
CA CYS A 156 9.02 -0.78 -7.26
C CYS A 156 7.76 -1.21 -8.02
N LEU A 157 6.70 -0.40 -7.98
CA LEU A 157 5.46 -0.62 -8.72
C LEU A 157 5.71 -0.67 -10.24
N LEU A 158 6.75 0.02 -10.72
CA LEU A 158 7.05 0.19 -12.14
C LEU A 158 8.17 -0.70 -12.65
N LYS A 159 8.82 -1.49 -11.77
CA LYS A 159 9.87 -2.42 -12.19
C LYS A 159 9.29 -3.43 -13.19
N PRO A 160 9.93 -3.64 -14.35
CA PRO A 160 9.53 -4.67 -15.29
C PRO A 160 9.38 -6.05 -14.64
N LEU A 161 8.43 -6.85 -15.12
CA LEU A 161 8.24 -8.20 -14.61
C LEU A 161 9.13 -9.22 -15.32
N LYS A 162 9.48 -8.95 -16.59
CA LYS A 162 10.36 -9.81 -17.37
C LYS A 162 11.21 -9.00 -18.34
N ILE A 163 12.50 -9.28 -18.36
CA ILE A 163 13.51 -8.50 -19.09
C ILE A 163 14.53 -9.40 -19.78
N ILE A 164 15.20 -8.87 -20.80
CA ILE A 164 16.48 -9.37 -21.31
C ILE A 164 17.56 -8.39 -20.85
N PHE A 165 18.63 -8.94 -20.29
CA PHE A 165 19.74 -8.21 -19.68
C PHE A 165 21.03 -8.52 -20.46
N ASP A 166 21.88 -7.53 -20.71
CA ASP A 166 23.06 -7.68 -21.57
C ASP A 166 24.10 -8.72 -21.07
N ASP A 167 24.27 -8.88 -19.76
CA ASP A 167 25.17 -9.90 -19.17
C ASP A 167 24.53 -11.28 -19.04
N HIS A 168 23.26 -11.46 -19.41
CA HIS A 168 22.61 -12.76 -19.34
C HIS A 168 21.73 -13.08 -20.55
N VAL A 169 21.98 -14.24 -21.16
CA VAL A 169 21.37 -14.62 -22.45
C VAL A 169 19.88 -14.99 -22.38
N HIS A 170 19.37 -15.37 -21.21
CA HIS A 170 17.98 -15.75 -21.04
C HIS A 170 17.13 -14.63 -20.42
N PRO A 171 15.81 -14.61 -20.66
CA PRO A 171 14.94 -13.66 -19.99
C PRO A 171 14.91 -13.88 -18.47
N LEU A 172 15.07 -12.80 -17.71
CA LEU A 172 14.95 -12.79 -16.26
C LEU A 172 13.54 -12.39 -15.86
N THR A 173 12.99 -13.04 -14.85
CA THR A 173 11.67 -12.76 -14.30
C THR A 173 11.80 -12.21 -12.88
N LEU A 174 11.12 -11.11 -12.59
CA LEU A 174 11.02 -10.57 -11.24
C LEU A 174 10.18 -11.55 -10.39
N THR A 175 10.78 -12.12 -9.36
CA THR A 175 10.14 -13.17 -8.55
C THR A 175 10.52 -13.06 -7.09
N SER A 176 9.61 -13.48 -6.23
CA SER A 176 9.90 -13.69 -4.81
C SER A 176 10.62 -15.02 -4.66
N LEU A 177 11.79 -15.02 -4.00
CA LEU A 177 12.47 -16.26 -3.62
C LEU A 177 11.81 -16.79 -2.35
N LEU A 178 10.83 -17.67 -2.49
CA LEU A 178 10.31 -18.41 -1.33
C LEU A 178 11.31 -19.50 -0.95
N ILE A 179 12.35 -19.12 -0.21
CA ILE A 179 13.25 -20.11 0.39
C ILE A 179 12.53 -20.74 1.57
N GLU A 180 12.42 -22.07 1.58
CA GLU A 180 11.82 -22.80 2.70
C GLU A 180 12.57 -22.46 4.00
N LYS A 181 11.82 -22.25 5.09
CA LYS A 181 12.26 -21.60 6.34
C LYS A 181 13.52 -22.18 7.02
N GLU A 182 14.01 -23.32 6.56
CA GLU A 182 15.16 -24.03 7.11
C GLU A 182 16.51 -23.59 6.47
N GLU A 183 16.50 -22.91 5.32
CA GLU A 183 17.70 -22.45 4.60
C GLU A 183 17.73 -20.93 4.39
N GLN A 184 17.55 -20.14 5.45
CA GLN A 184 17.39 -18.66 5.41
C GLN A 184 18.60 -17.84 4.91
N ASN A 185 19.58 -18.44 4.24
CA ASN A 185 20.82 -17.76 3.89
C ASN A 185 20.75 -16.93 2.60
N GLY A 186 19.58 -16.74 2.00
CA GLY A 186 19.45 -16.01 0.74
C GLY A 186 20.18 -16.70 -0.42
N TYR A 187 20.20 -16.07 -1.59
CA TYR A 187 20.96 -16.50 -2.76
C TYR A 187 22.12 -15.52 -3.00
N TYR A 188 23.20 -15.96 -3.64
CA TYR A 188 24.32 -15.07 -4.00
C TYR A 188 24.03 -14.37 -5.32
N CYS A 189 23.90 -13.04 -5.31
CA CYS A 189 23.68 -12.27 -6.53
C CYS A 189 24.85 -12.43 -7.51
N ASP A 190 24.56 -12.88 -8.73
CA ASP A 190 25.55 -13.11 -9.80
C ASP A 190 26.27 -11.83 -10.27
N ASN A 191 25.76 -10.65 -9.91
CA ASN A 191 26.32 -9.36 -10.33
C ASN A 191 27.21 -8.70 -9.27
N CYS A 192 27.02 -8.98 -7.99
CA CYS A 192 27.76 -8.33 -6.91
C CYS A 192 28.36 -9.30 -5.88
N ASP A 193 28.12 -10.61 -6.02
CA ASP A 193 28.57 -11.67 -5.13
C ASP A 193 28.08 -11.55 -3.67
N GLU A 194 27.11 -10.67 -3.40
CA GLU A 194 26.50 -10.48 -2.08
C GLU A 194 25.20 -11.28 -1.93
N ILE A 195 24.88 -11.64 -0.70
CA ILE A 195 23.68 -12.39 -0.36
C ILE A 195 22.42 -11.53 -0.56
N THR A 196 21.40 -12.09 -1.20
CA THR A 196 20.07 -11.48 -1.35
C THR A 196 19.28 -11.57 -0.06
N ASP A 197 18.53 -10.53 0.26
CA ASP A 197 17.51 -10.61 1.30
C ASP A 197 16.44 -11.64 0.86
N PRO A 198 16.20 -12.72 1.61
CA PRO A 198 15.23 -13.76 1.23
C PRO A 198 13.77 -13.25 1.20
N LEU A 199 13.50 -12.08 1.78
CA LEU A 199 12.18 -11.44 1.74
C LEU A 199 12.04 -10.41 0.61
N ALA A 200 13.12 -10.11 -0.12
CA ALA A 200 13.09 -9.26 -1.29
C ALA A 200 12.92 -10.11 -2.56
N ASP A 201 12.20 -9.54 -3.52
CA ASP A 201 12.18 -10.03 -4.90
C ASP A 201 13.56 -9.84 -5.56
N VAL A 202 13.85 -10.74 -6.49
CA VAL A 202 15.05 -10.72 -7.32
C VAL A 202 14.66 -10.91 -8.79
N TYR A 203 15.56 -10.55 -9.70
CA TYR A 203 15.46 -11.03 -11.07
C TYR A 203 16.08 -12.41 -11.16
N TRP A 204 15.28 -13.39 -11.60
CA TRP A 204 15.69 -14.79 -11.65
C TRP A 204 15.49 -15.38 -13.05
N CYS A 205 16.47 -16.15 -13.52
CA CYS A 205 16.36 -16.89 -14.75
C CYS A 205 15.54 -18.17 -14.55
N LYS A 206 14.40 -18.28 -15.23
CA LYS A 206 13.53 -19.48 -15.18
C LYS A 206 13.91 -20.55 -16.21
N HIS A 207 15.03 -20.40 -16.91
CA HIS A 207 15.48 -21.39 -17.89
C HIS A 207 16.01 -22.64 -17.20
N GLU A 208 15.79 -23.82 -17.78
CA GLU A 208 16.28 -25.08 -17.23
C GLU A 208 17.82 -25.09 -17.15
N ASN A 209 18.37 -25.58 -16.03
CA ASN A 209 19.82 -25.62 -15.78
C ASN A 209 20.51 -24.24 -15.80
N CYS A 210 19.78 -23.17 -15.47
CA CYS A 210 20.33 -21.84 -15.28
C CYS A 210 19.97 -21.34 -13.88
N TRP A 211 20.97 -20.91 -13.13
CA TRP A 211 20.79 -20.41 -11.76
C TRP A 211 21.02 -18.92 -11.62
N PHE A 212 21.07 -18.18 -12.74
CA PHE A 212 21.32 -16.75 -12.68
C PHE A 212 20.22 -16.03 -11.88
N GLY A 213 20.64 -15.33 -10.84
CA GLY A 213 19.81 -14.49 -9.98
C GLY A 213 20.54 -13.22 -9.58
N ALA A 214 19.86 -12.08 -9.62
CA ALA A 214 20.46 -10.81 -9.22
C ALA A 214 19.49 -9.95 -8.41
N HIS A 215 20.01 -9.15 -7.47
CA HIS A 215 19.22 -8.11 -6.83
C HIS A 215 18.59 -7.20 -7.89
N ILE A 216 17.41 -6.65 -7.59
CA ILE A 216 16.71 -5.73 -8.50
C ILE A 216 17.60 -4.55 -8.89
N ASP A 217 18.33 -3.99 -7.93
CA ASP A 217 19.18 -2.81 -8.13
C ASP A 217 20.55 -3.16 -8.74
N CYS A 218 20.90 -4.45 -8.83
CA CYS A 218 22.08 -4.91 -9.57
C CYS A 218 21.81 -5.05 -11.08
N ILE A 219 20.55 -4.84 -11.52
CA ILE A 219 20.16 -4.77 -12.92
C ILE A 219 19.73 -3.34 -13.27
N PRO A 220 20.68 -2.47 -13.65
CA PRO A 220 20.36 -1.08 -13.96
C PRO A 220 19.62 -0.97 -15.31
N GLN A 221 18.77 0.04 -15.45
CA GLN A 221 17.84 0.16 -16.56
C GLN A 221 18.53 0.30 -17.93
N GLU A 222 19.66 0.99 -17.97
CA GLU A 222 20.49 1.20 -19.17
C GLU A 222 21.10 -0.09 -19.73
N ARG A 223 21.10 -1.17 -18.96
CA ARG A 223 21.60 -2.49 -19.36
C ARG A 223 20.50 -3.47 -19.73
N ILE A 224 19.24 -3.07 -19.58
CA ILE A 224 18.09 -3.83 -20.06
C ILE A 224 18.01 -3.64 -21.57
N THR A 225 18.25 -4.71 -22.32
CA THR A 225 18.22 -4.68 -23.79
C THR A 225 16.80 -4.80 -24.33
N GLU A 226 15.91 -5.49 -23.60
CA GLU A 226 14.51 -5.66 -23.96
C GLU A 226 13.63 -5.81 -22.71
N VAL A 227 12.47 -5.16 -22.70
CA VAL A 227 11.40 -5.42 -21.72
C VAL A 227 10.39 -6.39 -22.33
N VAL A 228 10.44 -7.65 -21.91
CA VAL A 228 9.56 -8.73 -22.40
C VAL A 228 8.17 -8.61 -21.78
N GLU A 229 8.10 -8.25 -20.50
CA GLU A 229 6.85 -8.01 -19.78
C GLU A 229 7.02 -6.81 -18.86
N ALA A 230 6.33 -5.72 -19.20
CA ALA A 230 6.30 -4.51 -18.38
C ALA A 230 5.35 -4.66 -17.19
N SER A 231 5.62 -3.93 -16.11
CA SER A 231 4.59 -3.70 -15.10
C SER A 231 3.53 -2.74 -15.66
N SER A 232 2.26 -3.08 -15.48
CA SER A 232 1.10 -2.37 -16.02
C SER A 232 0.07 -2.05 -14.92
N PRO A 233 0.44 -1.21 -13.92
CA PRO A 233 -0.51 -0.79 -12.91
C PRO A 233 -1.66 -0.01 -13.55
N GLN A 234 -2.90 -0.42 -13.30
CA GLN A 234 -4.08 0.29 -13.80
C GLN A 234 -4.39 1.45 -12.86
N ILE A 235 -4.21 2.68 -13.35
CA ILE A 235 -4.48 3.90 -12.59
C ILE A 235 -6.00 4.10 -12.52
N LEU A 236 -6.51 4.26 -11.31
CA LEU A 236 -7.93 4.51 -11.02
C LEU A 236 -8.20 5.98 -10.70
N GLU A 237 -7.17 6.73 -10.28
CA GLU A 237 -7.28 8.14 -9.91
C GLU A 237 -6.50 9.03 -10.90
N GLU A 238 -7.24 9.81 -11.71
CA GLU A 238 -6.67 10.63 -12.80
C GLU A 238 -5.62 11.65 -12.32
N ASN A 239 -5.83 12.24 -11.14
CA ASN A 239 -4.90 13.21 -10.55
C ASN A 239 -3.56 12.58 -10.13
N LEU A 240 -3.53 11.26 -9.93
CA LEU A 240 -2.31 10.54 -9.60
C LEU A 240 -1.51 10.16 -10.85
N ALA A 241 -2.17 10.07 -12.01
CA ALA A 241 -1.50 9.76 -13.27
C ALA A 241 -0.37 10.75 -13.57
N ALA A 242 -0.61 12.05 -13.41
CA ALA A 242 0.42 13.06 -13.63
C ALA A 242 1.62 12.95 -12.65
N SER A 243 1.39 12.48 -11.43
CA SER A 243 2.44 12.27 -10.42
C SER A 243 3.25 11.01 -10.69
N LEU A 244 2.59 9.92 -11.10
CA LEU A 244 3.25 8.69 -11.54
C LEU A 244 4.03 8.88 -12.85
N THR A 245 3.48 9.65 -13.79
CA THR A 245 4.18 10.02 -15.03
C THR A 245 5.45 10.84 -14.74
N LYS A 246 5.45 11.71 -13.72
CA LYS A 246 6.67 12.43 -13.30
C LYS A 246 7.73 11.51 -12.69
N LEU A 247 7.32 10.45 -11.99
CA LEU A 247 8.24 9.42 -11.48
C LEU A 247 8.80 8.56 -12.61
N MET A 248 8.01 8.30 -13.66
CA MET A 248 8.45 7.63 -14.89
C MET A 248 9.40 8.46 -15.78
N LEU A 249 9.45 9.78 -15.59
CA LEU A 249 10.23 10.73 -16.40
C LEU A 249 11.50 11.25 -15.69
N ARG A 250 11.86 10.69 -14.54
CA ARG A 250 13.20 10.90 -13.97
C ARG A 250 14.18 10.00 -14.72
N ASP A 251 14.58 10.48 -15.90
CA ASP A 251 15.80 10.05 -16.61
C ASP A 251 17.06 10.58 -15.90
#